data_AF-A0A965XMH7-F1
#
_entry.id   AF-A0A965XMH7-F1
#
_cell.length_a   1.000
_cell.length_b   1.000
_cell.length_c   1.000
_cell.angle_alpha   90.00
_cell.angle_beta   90.00
_cell.angle_gamma   90.00
#
_symmetry.space_group_name_H-M   'P 1'
#
loop_
_entity.id
_entity.type
_entity.pdbx_description
1 polymer ?
#
loop_
_entity_poly.entity_id
_entity_poly.type
_entity_poly.pdbx_seq_one_letter_code
_entity_poly.pdbx_strand_id
1 'polypeptide(L)' 'MEKTTMSVQELSAQMGISLPKAYELVKSPGFPTIRIGTRILIPVDAYKEWLLKNSAHR' A
#
# COMPACT_ATOMS: atom_id res chain seq x y z
N MET A 1 17.23 -8.48 6.38
CA MET A 1 16.58 -7.33 7.02
C MET A 1 15.16 -7.27 6.49
N GLU A 2 14.16 -7.52 7.33
CA GLU A 2 12.76 -7.36 6.93
C GLU A 2 12.47 -5.87 6.74
N LYS A 3 11.97 -5.49 5.56
CA LYS A 3 11.54 -4.11 5.32
C LYS A 3 10.24 -3.89 6.07
N THR A 4 10.21 -2.91 6.97
CA THR A 4 8.99 -2.51 7.71
C THR A 4 8.05 -1.65 6.85
N THR A 5 8.58 -1.05 5.78
CA THR A 5 7.81 -0.21 4.85
C THR A 5 8.12 -0.58 3.40
N MET A 6 7.11 -0.50 2.53
CA MET A 6 7.23 -0.61 1.08
C MET A 6 6.92 0.72 0.39
N SER A 7 7.50 0.92 -0.79
CA SER A 7 7.18 2.04 -1.68
C SER A 7 5.94 1.78 -2.53
N VAL A 8 5.37 2.82 -3.15
CA VAL A 8 4.25 2.68 -4.09
C VAL A 8 4.61 1.82 -5.31
N GLN A 9 5.88 1.83 -5.72
CA GLN A 9 6.38 0.98 -6.80
C GLN A 9 6.40 -0.50 -6.40
N GLU A 10 6.84 -0.81 -5.18
CA GLU A 10 6.80 -2.17 -4.64
C GLU A 10 5.35 -2.65 -4.48
N LEU A 11 4.44 -1.80 -4.01
CA LEU A 11 3.00 -2.09 -3.96
C LEU A 11 2.45 -2.44 -5.34
N SER A 12 2.76 -1.63 -6.36
CA SER A 12 2.34 -1.85 -7.76
C SER A 12 2.82 -3.20 -8.27
N ALA A 13 4.10 -3.53 -8.07
CA ALA A 13 4.66 -4.82 -8.47
C ALA A 13 4.03 -5.99 -7.71
N GLN A 14 3.79 -5.83 -6.40
CA GLN A 14 3.24 -6.89 -5.55
C GLN A 14 1.75 -7.16 -5.82
N MET A 15 0.96 -6.12 -6.08
CA MET A 15 -0.46 -6.26 -6.42
C MET A 15 -0.71 -6.57 -7.90
N GLY A 16 0.31 -6.44 -8.76
CA GLY A 16 0.16 -6.62 -10.20
C GLY A 16 -0.70 -5.53 -10.87
N ILE A 17 -0.74 -4.33 -10.30
CA ILE A 17 -1.50 -3.18 -10.83
C ILE A 17 -0.57 -2.14 -11.43
N SER A 18 -1.09 -1.31 -12.33
CA SER A 18 -0.32 -0.20 -12.91
C SER A 18 0.11 0.82 -11.85
N LEU A 19 1.26 1.48 -12.08
CA LEU A 19 1.78 2.49 -11.14
C LEU A 19 0.78 3.63 -10.87
N PRO A 20 0.07 4.19 -11.87
CA PRO A 20 -0.98 5.17 -11.62
C PRO A 20 -2.08 4.62 -10.69
N LYS A 21 -2.50 3.36 -10.90
CA LYS A 21 -3.52 2.73 -10.07
C LYS A 21 -3.06 2.54 -8.62
N ALA A 22 -1.79 2.20 -8.42
CA ALA A 22 -1.20 2.16 -7.10
C ALA A 22 -1.19 3.55 -6.44
N TYR A 23 -0.88 4.61 -7.19
CA TYR A 23 -0.95 5.99 -6.67
C TYR A 23 -2.38 6.45 -6.33
N GLU A 24 -3.39 6.00 -7.07
CA GLU A 24 -4.79 6.21 -6.70
C GLU A 24 -5.12 5.47 -5.41
N LEU A 25 -4.73 4.20 -5.31
CA LEU A 25 -5.02 3.33 -4.16
C LEU A 25 -4.43 3.87 -2.85
N VAL A 26 -3.17 4.32 -2.87
CA VAL A 26 -2.53 4.91 -1.67
C VAL A 26 -3.14 6.25 -1.26
N LYS A 27 -3.92 6.91 -2.14
CA LYS A 27 -4.68 8.12 -1.82
C LYS A 27 -6.11 7.82 -1.36
N SER A 28 -6.57 6.57 -1.49
CA SER A 28 -7.90 6.18 -1.08
C SER A 28 -8.06 6.29 0.44
N PRO A 29 -9.23 6.76 0.92
CA PRO A 29 -9.51 6.82 2.34
C PRO A 29 -9.46 5.41 2.95
N GLY A 30 -8.76 5.27 4.08
CA GLY A 30 -8.59 4.00 4.77
C GLY A 30 -7.45 3.12 4.27
N PHE A 31 -6.68 3.54 3.25
CA PHE A 31 -5.46 2.82 2.86
C PHE A 31 -4.30 3.14 3.81
N PRO A 32 -3.52 2.14 4.27
CA PRO A 32 -2.42 2.35 5.22
C PRO A 32 -1.23 3.03 4.54
N THR A 33 -1.08 4.34 4.75
CA THR A 33 0.07 5.12 4.26
C THR A 33 0.69 5.97 5.35
N ILE A 34 1.99 6.20 5.21
CA ILE A 34 2.77 7.18 5.96
C ILE A 34 3.40 8.14 4.95
N ARG A 35 3.22 9.44 5.16
CA ARG A 35 3.88 10.48 4.37
C ARG A 35 5.03 11.10 5.16
N ILE A 36 6.24 10.99 4.64
CA ILE A 36 7.43 11.63 5.20
C ILE A 36 7.99 12.59 4.14
N GLY A 37 7.73 13.88 4.32
CA GLY A 37 8.03 14.89 3.31
C GLY A 37 7.33 14.57 1.99
N THR A 38 8.12 14.37 0.93
CA THR A 38 7.63 14.00 -0.41
C THR A 38 7.44 12.50 -0.62
N ARG A 39 7.87 11.66 0.33
CA ARG A 39 7.84 10.19 0.19
C ARG A 39 6.54 9.62 0.73
N ILE A 40 5.96 8.70 -0.02
CA ILE A 40 4.84 7.86 0.42
C ILE A 40 5.41 6.48 0.75
N LEU A 41 5.26 6.09 2.01
CA LEU A 41 5.65 4.79 2.55
C LEU A 41 4.40 4.04 2.98
N ILE A 42 4.42 2.73 2.82
CA ILE A 42 3.30 1.85 3.14
C ILE A 42 3.81 0.85 4.17
N PRO A 43 3.32 0.87 5.41
CA PRO A 43 3.73 -0.11 6.41
C PRO A 43 3.29 -1.50 5.99
N VAL A 44 4.23 -2.46 5.99
CA VAL A 44 3.98 -3.82 5.48
C VAL A 44 2.90 -4.52 6.29
N ASP A 45 2.92 -4.41 7.63
CA ASP A 45 1.94 -5.05 8.50
C ASP A 45 0.54 -4.46 8.33
N ALA A 46 0.43 -3.13 8.32
CA ALA A 46 -0.86 -2.46 8.10
C ALA A 46 -1.44 -2.77 6.70
N TYR A 47 -0.58 -2.90 5.69
CA TYR A 47 -0.99 -3.33 4.35
C TYR A 47 -1.54 -4.77 4.34
N LYS A 48 -0.90 -5.71 5.04
CA LYS A 48 -1.43 -7.08 5.19
C LYS A 48 -2.79 -7.09 5.88
N GLU A 49 -2.95 -6.32 6.95
CA GLU A 49 -4.25 -6.18 7.63
C GLU A 49 -5.32 -5.56 6.72
N TRP A 50 -4.95 -4.54 5.94
CA TRP A 50 -5.84 -3.92 4.97
C TRP A 50 -6.29 -4.92 3.89
N LEU A 51 -5.38 -5.75 3.37
CA LEU A 51 -5.72 -6.83 2.43
C LEU A 51 -6.75 -7.79 3.02
N LEU A 52 -6.55 -8.24 4.25
CA LEU A 52 -7.48 -9.16 4.92
C LEU A 52 -8.87 -8.53 5.08
N LYS A 53 -8.94 -7.28 5.55
CA LYS A 53 -10.21 -6.54 5.72
C LYS A 53 -10.97 -6.36 4.39
N ASN A 54 -10.25 -6.11 3.29
CA ASN A 54 -10.87 -5.87 1.98
C ASN A 54 -11.11 -7.16 1.17
N SER A 55 -10.44 -8.27 1.51
CA SER A 55 -10.65 -9.57 0.87
C SER A 55 -11.96 -10.27 1.25
N ALA A 56 -12.62 -9.83 2.32
CA ALA A 56 -13.82 -10.45 2.86
C ALA A 56 -15.14 -9.99 2.20
N HIS A 57 -15.10 -9.08 1.23
CA HIS A 57 -16.28 -8.74 0.42
C HIS A 57 -16.37 -9.69 -0.77
N ARG A 58 -17.00 -10.85 -0.54
CA ARG A 58 -17.56 -11.70 -1.60
C ARG A 58 -19.06 -11.77 -1.44
#